data_AF-A0A6I2MM56-F1
#
_entry.id   AF-A0A6I2MM56-F1
#
_cell.length_a   1.000
_cell.length_b   1.000
_cell.length_c   1.000
_cell.angle_alpha   90.00
_cell.angle_beta   90.00
_cell.angle_gamma   90.00
#
_symmetry.space_group_name_H-M   'P 1'
#
loop_
_entity.id
_entity.type
_entity.pdbx_description
1 polymer ?
#
loop_
_entity_poly.entity_id
_entity_poly.type
_entity_poly.pdbx_seq_one_letter_code
_entity_poly.pdbx_strand_id
1 'polypeptide(L)'
;MEEFIATNQQEIFASAITLVILLILKFLSSKAIRRIGKISDLNQARTRLIIKYVSIGLFILGTGIMIFIWGVNFKEIGLLFSSIFAVIGVAMFASWSILSNVTAGIILFLSFPFKIGDRIRILDGDFPEEADIMDIKAFHLYLRKDNGELVTYPNSLMLQKGVALIAKNTVSDDDTL
;
A
#
# COMPACT_ATOMS: atom_id res chain seq x y z
N MET A 1 -20.62 25.07 -34.79
CA MET A 1 -20.67 23.60 -34.59
C MET A 1 -20.14 22.88 -35.82
N GLU A 2 -20.63 23.20 -37.02
CA GLU A 2 -20.11 22.60 -38.26
C GLU A 2 -18.63 22.91 -38.52
N GLU A 3 -18.17 24.11 -38.19
CA GLU A 3 -16.77 24.52 -38.34
C GLU A 3 -15.81 23.67 -37.48
N PHE A 4 -16.16 23.42 -36.21
CA PHE A 4 -15.41 22.54 -35.31
C PHE A 4 -15.38 21.09 -35.80
N ILE A 5 -16.53 20.57 -36.29
CA ILE A 5 -16.61 19.21 -36.83
C ILE A 5 -15.75 19.10 -38.09
N ALA A 6 -15.79 20.09 -38.99
CA ALA A 6 -15.01 20.11 -40.21
C ALA A 6 -13.50 20.19 -39.95
N THR A 7 -13.08 20.97 -38.94
CA THR A 7 -11.67 21.09 -38.56
C THR A 7 -11.11 19.85 -37.89
N ASN A 8 -11.92 19.12 -37.08
CA ASN A 8 -11.46 17.97 -36.30
C ASN A 8 -12.05 16.61 -36.73
N GLN A 9 -12.39 16.45 -38.01
CA GLN A 9 -13.00 15.20 -38.51
C GLN A 9 -12.13 13.98 -38.25
N GLN A 10 -10.81 14.11 -38.38
CA GLN A 10 -9.88 13.00 -38.22
C GLN A 10 -9.80 12.55 -36.75
N GLU A 11 -9.74 13.51 -35.83
CA GLU A 11 -9.66 13.29 -34.39
C GLU A 11 -10.96 12.71 -33.86
N ILE A 12 -12.11 13.20 -34.33
CA ILE A 12 -13.43 12.66 -33.98
C ILE A 12 -13.56 11.21 -34.47
N PHE A 13 -13.17 10.94 -35.72
CA PHE A 13 -13.25 9.59 -36.29
C PHE A 13 -12.29 8.61 -35.60
N ALA A 14 -11.04 9.03 -35.36
CA ALA A 14 -10.07 8.26 -34.61
C ALA A 14 -10.56 7.96 -33.18
N SER A 15 -11.12 8.97 -32.50
CA SER A 15 -11.70 8.82 -31.17
C SER A 15 -12.85 7.81 -31.15
N ALA A 16 -13.75 7.87 -32.14
CA ALA A 16 -14.87 6.93 -32.26
C ALA A 16 -14.37 5.50 -32.46
N ILE A 17 -13.38 5.29 -33.35
CA ILE A 17 -12.75 3.99 -33.56
C ILE A 17 -12.10 3.48 -32.27
N THR A 18 -11.32 4.33 -31.60
CA THR A 18 -10.66 3.99 -30.33
C THR A 18 -11.68 3.57 -29.27
N LEU A 19 -12.79 4.30 -29.10
CA LEU A 19 -13.85 3.94 -28.17
C LEU A 19 -14.47 2.58 -28.50
N VAL A 20 -14.78 2.32 -29.78
CA VAL A 20 -15.32 1.03 -30.22
C VAL A 20 -14.34 -0.11 -29.90
N ILE A 21 -13.05 0.06 -30.22
CA ILE A 21 -12.01 -0.92 -29.92
C ILE A 21 -11.89 -1.18 -28.41
N LEU A 22 -11.89 -0.13 -27.58
CA LEU A 22 -11.81 -0.26 -26.12
C LEU A 22 -13.02 -0.99 -25.54
N LEU A 23 -14.23 -0.73 -26.04
CA LEU A 23 -15.44 -1.44 -25.62
C LEU A 23 -15.38 -2.92 -26.00
N ILE A 24 -14.92 -3.24 -27.21
CA ILE A 24 -14.72 -4.62 -27.67
C ILE A 24 -13.67 -5.32 -26.78
N LEU A 25 -12.52 -4.70 -26.54
CA LEU A 25 -11.48 -5.23 -25.66
C LEU A 25 -12.01 -5.46 -24.25
N LYS A 26 -12.71 -4.48 -23.66
CA LYS A 26 -13.32 -4.62 -22.33
C LYS A 26 -14.29 -5.80 -22.27
N PHE A 27 -15.13 -5.96 -23.29
CA PHE A 27 -16.08 -7.07 -23.38
C PHE A 27 -15.35 -8.41 -23.50
N LEU A 28 -14.39 -8.53 -24.42
CA LEU A 28 -13.60 -9.73 -24.65
C LEU A 28 -12.78 -10.13 -23.41
N SER A 29 -12.06 -9.18 -22.80
CA SER A 29 -11.29 -9.41 -21.57
C SER A 29 -12.20 -9.86 -20.43
N SER A 30 -13.34 -9.19 -20.23
CA SER A 30 -14.29 -9.58 -19.18
C SER A 30 -14.83 -10.99 -19.40
N LYS A 31 -15.16 -11.34 -20.65
CA LYS A 31 -15.64 -12.68 -21.02
C LYS A 31 -14.54 -13.74 -20.83
N ALA A 32 -13.31 -13.45 -21.23
CA ALA A 32 -12.16 -14.33 -21.07
C ALA A 32 -11.85 -14.59 -19.58
N ILE A 33 -11.79 -13.54 -18.77
CA ILE A 33 -11.54 -13.65 -17.32
C ILE A 33 -12.63 -14.46 -16.62
N ARG A 34 -13.91 -14.26 -16.98
CA ARG A 34 -15.01 -15.08 -16.45
C ARG A 34 -14.90 -16.54 -16.87
N ARG A 35 -14.48 -16.81 -18.10
CA ARG A 35 -14.31 -18.18 -18.61
C ARG A 35 -13.18 -18.89 -17.87
N ILE A 36 -12.03 -18.23 -17.73
CA ILE A 36 -10.88 -18.75 -16.99
C ILE A 36 -11.27 -18.97 -15.53
N GLY A 37 -11.88 -17.98 -14.87
CA GLY A 37 -12.28 -18.10 -13.46
C GLY A 37 -13.23 -19.26 -13.16
N LYS A 38 -14.10 -19.64 -14.10
CA LYS A 38 -14.95 -20.83 -13.98
C LYS A 38 -14.18 -22.15 -14.14
N ILE A 39 -13.14 -22.17 -14.97
CA ILE A 39 -12.33 -23.37 -15.23
C ILE A 39 -11.33 -23.61 -14.08
N SER A 40 -10.80 -22.53 -13.49
CA SER A 40 -9.79 -22.59 -12.43
C SER A 40 -10.37 -22.57 -11.00
N ASP A 41 -11.66 -22.83 -10.84
CA ASP A 41 -12.41 -22.81 -9.56
C ASP A 41 -12.12 -21.56 -8.70
N LEU A 42 -11.93 -20.42 -9.35
CA LEU A 42 -11.68 -19.17 -8.66
C LEU A 42 -12.99 -18.64 -8.09
N ASN A 43 -12.96 -18.28 -6.81
CA ASN A 43 -14.09 -17.60 -6.16
C ASN A 43 -14.55 -16.39 -6.99
N GLN A 44 -15.86 -16.26 -7.20
CA GLN A 44 -16.50 -15.17 -7.93
C GLN A 44 -16.05 -13.78 -7.45
N ALA A 45 -15.74 -13.62 -6.16
CA ALA A 45 -15.21 -12.37 -5.62
C ALA A 45 -13.85 -11.99 -6.23
N ARG A 46 -12.93 -12.96 -6.36
CA ARG A 46 -11.60 -12.75 -6.95
C ARG A 46 -11.71 -12.44 -8.45
N THR A 47 -12.54 -13.19 -9.18
CA THR A 47 -12.78 -12.92 -10.61
C THR A 47 -13.32 -11.51 -10.84
N ARG A 48 -14.22 -11.03 -9.97
CA ARG A 48 -14.78 -9.67 -10.06
C ARG A 48 -13.73 -8.59 -9.82
N LEU A 49 -12.82 -8.80 -8.86
CA LEU A 49 -11.68 -7.91 -8.63
C LEU A 49 -10.76 -7.83 -9.85
N ILE A 50 -10.42 -8.98 -10.45
CA ILE A 50 -9.59 -9.03 -11.65
C ILE A 50 -10.25 -8.26 -12.81
N ILE A 51 -11.54 -8.47 -13.06
CA ILE A 51 -12.29 -7.73 -14.09
C ILE A 51 -12.27 -6.22 -13.79
N LYS A 52 -12.44 -5.83 -12.52
CA LYS A 52 -12.38 -4.42 -12.11
C LYS A 52 -11.01 -3.81 -12.45
N TYR A 53 -9.91 -4.48 -12.09
CA TYR A 53 -8.56 -3.98 -12.38
C TYR A 53 -8.27 -3.91 -13.87
N VAL A 54 -8.65 -4.92 -14.65
CA VAL A 54 -8.50 -4.89 -16.11
C VAL A 54 -9.33 -3.77 -16.73
N SER A 55 -10.56 -3.54 -16.25
CA SER A 55 -11.38 -2.43 -16.72
C SER A 55 -10.79 -1.07 -16.37
N ILE A 56 -10.16 -0.91 -15.19
CA ILE A 56 -9.46 0.32 -14.80
C ILE A 56 -8.24 0.52 -15.70
N GLY A 57 -7.45 -0.53 -15.95
CA GLY A 57 -6.29 -0.46 -16.85
C GLY A 57 -6.66 -0.06 -18.28
N LEU A 58 -7.72 -0.67 -18.83
CA LEU A 58 -8.25 -0.30 -20.15
C LEU A 58 -8.77 1.13 -20.20
N PHE A 59 -9.39 1.61 -19.12
CA PHE A 59 -9.83 3.00 -19.01
C PHE A 59 -8.63 3.96 -19.04
N ILE A 60 -7.60 3.71 -18.23
CA ILE A 60 -6.37 4.53 -18.19
C ILE A 60 -5.69 4.55 -19.57
N LEU A 61 -5.53 3.38 -20.19
CA LEU A 61 -4.97 3.25 -21.54
C LEU A 61 -5.78 4.08 -22.55
N GLY A 62 -7.11 3.94 -22.50
CA GLY A 62 -8.01 4.66 -23.40
C GLY A 62 -7.94 6.18 -23.22
N THR A 63 -7.89 6.66 -21.98
CA THR A 63 -7.66 8.08 -21.69
C THR A 63 -6.33 8.56 -22.25
N GLY A 64 -5.26 7.77 -22.11
CA GLY A 64 -3.94 8.10 -22.67
C GLY A 64 -3.93 8.21 -24.20
N ILE A 65 -4.58 7.27 -24.90
CA ILE A 65 -4.72 7.32 -26.36
C ILE A 65 -5.56 8.53 -26.79
N MET A 66 -6.65 8.82 -26.07
CA MET A 66 -7.50 9.97 -26.36
C MET A 66 -6.74 11.30 -26.20
N ILE A 67 -5.93 11.43 -25.15
CA ILE A 67 -5.03 12.58 -24.97
C ILE A 67 -4.11 12.78 -26.18
N PHE A 68 -3.58 11.68 -26.74
CA PHE A 68 -2.71 11.71 -27.91
C PHE A 68 -3.45 12.12 -29.19
N ILE A 69 -4.64 11.55 -29.43
CA ILE A 69 -5.49 11.87 -30.60
C ILE A 69 -5.83 13.37 -30.64
N TRP A 70 -6.13 13.96 -29.48
CA TRP A 70 -6.50 15.38 -29.38
C TRP A 70 -5.30 16.32 -29.30
N GLY A 71 -4.07 15.80 -29.44
CA GLY A 71 -2.85 16.61 -29.49
C GLY A 71 -2.61 17.44 -28.24
N VAL A 72 -3.13 17.02 -27.08
CA VAL A 72 -3.03 17.79 -25.84
C VAL A 72 -1.56 17.95 -25.47
N ASN A 73 -1.17 19.17 -25.11
CA ASN A 73 0.21 19.48 -24.77
C ASN A 73 0.66 18.73 -23.50
N PHE A 74 1.62 17.81 -23.65
CA PHE A 74 2.19 17.05 -22.54
C PHE A 74 2.76 17.93 -21.43
N LYS A 75 3.22 19.15 -21.76
CA LYS A 75 3.73 20.10 -20.76
C LYS A 75 2.63 20.59 -19.82
N GLU A 76 1.44 20.86 -20.35
CA GLU A 76 0.28 21.30 -19.57
C GLU A 76 -0.28 20.16 -18.73
N ILE A 77 -0.32 18.95 -19.28
CA ILE A 77 -0.66 17.73 -18.54
C ILE A 77 0.34 17.49 -17.41
N GLY A 78 1.65 17.64 -17.68
CA GLY A 78 2.69 17.52 -16.66
C GLY A 78 2.53 18.50 -15.51
N LEU A 79 2.10 19.74 -15.79
CA LEU A 79 1.79 20.73 -14.76
C LEU A 79 0.59 20.32 -13.90
N LEU A 80 -0.48 19.82 -14.53
CA LEU A 80 -1.65 19.29 -13.81
C LEU A 80 -1.29 18.09 -12.94
N PHE A 81 -0.52 17.14 -13.47
CA PHE A 81 -0.05 16.01 -12.67
C PHE A 81 0.87 16.47 -11.54
N SER A 82 1.74 17.45 -11.76
CA SER A 82 2.61 18.00 -10.72
C SER A 82 1.82 18.54 -9.53
N SER A 83 0.73 19.28 -9.77
CA SER A 83 -0.11 19.78 -8.68
C SER A 83 -0.86 18.66 -7.95
N ILE A 84 -1.36 17.65 -8.67
CA ILE A 84 -1.98 16.45 -8.07
C ILE A 84 -0.96 15.70 -7.22
N PHE A 85 0.24 15.46 -7.74
CA PHE A 85 1.32 14.80 -7.01
C PHE A 85 1.77 15.61 -5.80
N ALA A 86 1.78 16.94 -5.88
CA ALA A 86 2.06 17.79 -4.73
C ALA A 86 1.02 17.58 -3.61
N VAL A 87 -0.27 17.58 -3.94
CA VAL A 87 -1.35 17.35 -2.96
C VAL A 87 -1.28 15.94 -2.37
N ILE A 88 -1.09 14.92 -3.21
CA ILE A 88 -0.92 13.53 -2.75
C ILE A 88 0.32 13.42 -1.86
N GLY A 89 1.43 14.06 -2.22
CA GLY A 89 2.65 14.10 -1.42
C GLY A 89 2.42 14.67 -0.03
N VAL A 90 1.68 15.77 0.07
CA VAL A 90 1.30 16.36 1.38
C VAL A 90 0.38 15.43 2.17
N ALA A 91 -0.60 14.80 1.52
CA ALA A 91 -1.50 13.84 2.18
C ALA A 91 -0.76 12.59 2.70
N MET A 92 0.22 12.09 1.93
CA MET A 92 1.09 10.99 2.35
C MET A 92 1.99 11.38 3.51
N PHE A 93 2.52 12.61 3.50
CA PHE A 93 3.29 13.14 4.62
C PHE A 93 2.45 13.19 5.91
N ALA A 94 1.18 13.60 5.81
CA ALA A 94 0.27 13.54 6.96
C ALA A 94 0.05 12.10 7.49
N SER A 95 0.13 11.09 6.61
CA SER A 95 -0.02 9.66 6.97
C SER A 95 1.30 8.98 7.35
N TRP A 96 2.43 9.70 7.36
CA TRP A 96 3.78 9.15 7.55
C TRP A 96 3.92 8.28 8.80
N SER A 97 3.27 8.66 9.90
CA SER A 97 3.34 7.93 11.17
C SER A 97 2.84 6.48 11.07
N ILE A 98 1.80 6.24 10.28
CA ILE A 98 1.23 4.89 10.09
C ILE A 98 2.25 4.03 9.34
N LEU A 99 2.79 4.54 8.23
CA LEU A 99 3.76 3.81 7.42
C LEU A 99 5.06 3.56 8.20
N SER A 100 5.52 4.55 8.95
CA SER A 100 6.70 4.44 9.82
C SER A 100 6.54 3.33 10.86
N ASN A 101 5.38 3.24 11.52
CA ASN A 101 5.11 2.17 12.50
C ASN A 101 5.02 0.79 11.87
N VAL A 102 4.40 0.66 10.69
CA VAL A 102 4.34 -0.62 9.95
C VAL A 102 5.72 -1.11 9.56
N THR A 103 6.52 -0.25 8.93
CA THR A 103 7.89 -0.58 8.52
C THR A 103 8.75 -0.92 9.73
N ALA A 104 8.63 -0.14 10.81
CA ALA A 104 9.32 -0.42 12.05
C ALA A 104 8.90 -1.76 12.67
N GLY A 105 7.62 -2.12 12.61
CA GLY A 105 7.12 -3.42 13.08
C GLY A 105 7.74 -4.60 12.33
N ILE A 106 7.88 -4.48 11.01
CA ILE A 106 8.55 -5.50 10.18
C ILE A 106 10.03 -5.63 10.58
N ILE A 107 10.73 -4.50 10.74
CA ILE A 107 12.15 -4.50 11.15
C ILE A 107 12.29 -5.11 12.55
N LEU A 108 11.42 -4.74 13.48
CA LEU A 108 11.46 -5.28 14.84
C LEU A 108 11.26 -6.79 14.84
N PHE A 109 10.27 -7.27 14.10
CA PHE A 109 9.96 -8.69 14.02
C PHE A 109 11.10 -9.52 13.40
N LEU A 110 11.81 -8.97 12.40
CA LEU A 110 12.82 -9.70 11.65
C LEU A 110 14.25 -9.55 12.21
N SER A 111 14.57 -8.43 12.84
CA SER A 111 15.96 -8.02 13.08
C SER A 111 16.21 -7.45 14.47
N PHE A 112 15.18 -7.33 15.33
CA PHE A 112 15.41 -6.88 16.69
C PHE A 112 16.13 -7.96 17.50
N PRO A 113 17.19 -7.61 18.26
CA PRO A 113 17.99 -8.60 18.99
C PRO A 113 17.23 -9.23 20.18
N PHE A 114 16.10 -8.65 20.60
CA PHE A 114 15.30 -9.12 21.73
C PHE A 114 14.04 -9.83 21.26
N LYS A 115 13.71 -10.93 21.94
CA LYS A 115 12.60 -11.82 21.62
C LYS A 115 11.39 -11.57 22.51
N ILE A 116 10.25 -12.13 22.10
CA ILE A 116 9.05 -12.19 22.95
C ILE A 116 9.39 -12.94 24.25
N GLY A 117 9.03 -12.32 25.37
CA GLY A 117 9.31 -12.77 26.73
C GLY A 117 10.59 -12.19 27.33
N ASP A 118 11.45 -11.51 26.55
CA ASP A 118 12.61 -10.82 27.11
C ASP A 118 12.15 -9.60 27.93
N ARG A 119 12.84 -9.38 29.05
CA ARG A 119 12.67 -8.18 29.87
C ARG A 119 13.63 -7.10 29.41
N ILE A 120 13.08 -5.97 29.02
CA ILE A 120 13.84 -4.85 28.49
C ILE A 120 13.58 -3.57 29.28
N ARG A 121 14.53 -2.64 29.21
CA ARG A 121 14.35 -1.25 29.63
C ARG A 121 14.55 -0.35 28.43
N ILE A 122 13.51 0.42 28.10
CA ILE A 122 13.60 1.43 27.05
C ILE A 122 14.30 2.65 27.66
N LEU A 123 15.35 3.13 27.02
CA LEU A 123 16.11 4.30 27.45
C LEU A 123 15.40 5.56 26.96
N ASP A 124 14.18 5.78 27.45
CA ASP A 124 13.38 6.96 27.18
C ASP A 124 13.03 7.69 28.48
N GLY A 125 13.12 9.03 28.47
CA GLY A 125 12.76 9.84 29.64
C GLY A 125 11.27 9.73 29.98
N ASP A 126 10.43 9.50 28.97
CA ASP A 126 8.98 9.35 29.11
C ASP A 126 8.57 7.91 29.49
N PHE A 127 9.49 6.94 29.38
CA PHE A 127 9.26 5.54 29.75
C PHE A 127 10.53 4.90 30.33
N PRO A 128 10.90 5.23 31.59
CA PRO A 128 12.13 4.73 32.22
C PRO A 128 11.99 3.31 32.81
N GLU A 129 10.79 2.74 32.77
CA GLU A 129 10.44 1.48 33.45
C GLU A 129 10.85 0.23 32.66
N GLU A 130 11.05 -0.87 33.37
CA GLU A 130 11.28 -2.19 32.77
C GLU A 130 9.95 -2.82 32.35
N ALA A 131 9.96 -3.54 31.24
CA ALA A 131 8.81 -4.26 30.77
C ALA A 131 9.18 -5.54 30.00
N ASP A 132 8.29 -6.53 30.09
CA ASP A 132 8.39 -7.78 29.35
C ASP A 132 7.74 -7.62 27.97
N ILE A 133 8.45 -8.04 26.92
CA ILE A 133 7.91 -8.02 25.55
C ILE A 133 6.86 -9.12 25.43
N MET A 134 5.58 -8.76 25.35
CA MET A 134 4.49 -9.73 25.23
C MET A 134 4.24 -10.11 23.78
N ASP A 135 4.34 -9.16 22.85
CA ASP A 135 4.09 -9.38 21.42
C ASP A 135 4.61 -8.19 20.58
N ILE A 136 4.92 -8.46 19.31
CA ILE A 136 5.30 -7.46 18.31
C ILE A 136 4.21 -7.45 17.23
N LYS A 137 3.30 -6.46 17.27
CA LYS A 137 2.28 -6.29 16.22
C LYS A 137 2.78 -5.37 15.10
N ALA A 138 2.01 -5.30 14.02
CA ALA A 138 2.34 -4.49 12.85
C ALA A 138 2.55 -2.99 13.18
N PHE A 139 1.77 -2.42 14.11
CA PHE A 139 1.82 -0.98 14.40
C PHE A 139 2.45 -0.63 15.75
N HIS A 140 2.46 -1.56 16.71
CA HIS A 140 2.91 -1.34 18.08
C HIS A 140 3.36 -2.64 18.75
N LEU A 141 4.17 -2.52 19.80
CA LEU A 141 4.51 -3.61 20.71
C LEU A 141 3.50 -3.66 21.85
N TYR A 142 3.22 -4.86 22.35
CA TYR A 142 2.59 -5.04 23.66
C TYR A 142 3.67 -5.32 24.69
N LEU A 143 3.70 -4.49 25.73
CA LEU A 143 4.64 -4.57 26.83
C LEU A 143 3.87 -4.80 28.13
N ARG A 144 4.41 -5.61 29.04
CA ARG A 144 3.87 -5.80 30.38
C ARG A 144 4.83 -5.25 31.42
N LYS A 145 4.35 -4.35 32.26
CA LYS A 145 5.10 -3.79 33.39
C LYS A 145 5.01 -4.69 34.64
N ASP A 146 5.85 -4.40 35.63
CA ASP A 146 5.88 -5.09 36.93
C ASP A 146 4.58 -5.00 37.73
N ASN A 147 3.85 -3.88 37.59
CA ASN A 147 2.54 -3.69 38.20
C ASN A 147 1.42 -4.49 37.50
N GLY A 148 1.75 -5.27 36.46
CA GLY A 148 0.81 -6.05 35.65
C GLY A 148 0.12 -5.25 34.54
N GLU A 149 0.39 -3.96 34.41
CA GLU A 149 -0.17 -3.09 33.38
C GLU A 149 0.32 -3.50 31.98
N LEU A 150 -0.62 -3.57 31.03
CA LEU A 150 -0.34 -3.81 29.62
C LEU A 150 -0.31 -2.46 28.90
N VAL A 151 0.84 -2.14 28.32
CA VAL A 151 1.07 -0.87 27.61
C VAL A 151 1.41 -1.16 26.15
N THR A 152 0.88 -0.32 25.26
CA THR A 152 1.24 -0.35 23.84
C THR A 152 2.32 0.68 23.55
N TYR A 153 3.39 0.25 22.89
CA TYR A 153 4.48 1.14 22.52
C TYR A 153 4.63 1.23 20.99
N PRO A 154 4.65 2.41 20.37
CA PRO A 154 4.78 2.52 18.92
C PRO A 154 6.09 1.91 18.41
N ASN A 155 6.01 1.11 17.35
CA ASN A 155 7.18 0.42 16.79
C ASN A 155 8.26 1.41 16.32
N SER A 156 7.84 2.52 15.71
CA SER A 156 8.78 3.51 15.20
C SER A 156 9.55 4.20 16.31
N LEU A 157 8.92 4.45 17.46
CA LEU A 157 9.60 4.99 18.64
C LEU A 157 10.55 3.96 19.23
N MET A 158 10.17 2.68 19.24
CA MET A 158 11.01 1.61 19.79
C MET A 158 12.37 1.52 19.07
N LEU A 159 12.38 1.65 17.75
CA LEU A 159 13.61 1.65 16.95
C LEU A 159 14.45 2.92 17.10
N GLN A 160 13.85 4.04 17.50
CA GLN A 160 14.53 5.32 17.65
C GLN A 160 15.18 5.49 19.04
N LYS A 161 14.78 4.68 20.02
CA LYS A 161 15.27 4.74 21.39
C LYS A 161 16.31 3.67 21.63
N GLY A 162 17.25 3.93 22.53
CA GLY A 162 18.15 2.89 23.04
C GLY A 162 17.37 1.90 23.90
N VAL A 163 17.75 0.63 23.89
CA VAL A 163 17.06 -0.42 24.65
C VAL A 163 18.09 -1.31 25.32
N ALA A 164 17.96 -1.51 26.62
CA ALA A 164 18.80 -2.41 27.40
C ALA A 164 18.06 -3.72 27.68
N LEU A 165 18.73 -4.85 27.51
CA LEU A 165 18.24 -6.15 27.96
C LEU A 165 18.53 -6.29 29.45
N ILE A 166 17.49 -6.57 30.24
CA ILE A 166 17.61 -6.77 31.69
C ILE A 166 17.64 -8.26 32.01
N ALA A 167 16.72 -9.03 31.44
CA ALA A 167 16.68 -10.47 31.57
C ALA A 167 16.30 -11.11 30.24
N LYS A 168 17.08 -12.12 29.84
CA LYS A 168 16.78 -12.92 28.65
C LYS A 168 15.80 -14.02 29.02
N ASN A 169 14.80 -14.25 28.17
CA ASN A 169 13.93 -15.40 28.29
C ASN A 169 14.74 -16.67 27.99
N THR A 170 15.05 -17.47 29.01
CA THR A 170 15.91 -18.66 28.91
C THR A 170 15.16 -19.92 28.48
N VAL A 171 13.91 -19.82 28.02
CA VAL A 171 13.03 -20.97 27.75
C VAL A 171 13.31 -21.68 26.40
N SER A 172 14.47 -21.47 25.75
CA SER A 172 14.69 -22.06 24.41
C SER A 172 16.12 -22.51 24.05
N ASP A 173 17.02 -22.74 25.01
CA ASP A 173 18.38 -23.20 24.69
C ASP A 173 18.73 -24.59 25.30
N ASP A 174 17.82 -25.27 26.01
CA ASP A 174 18.10 -26.54 26.71
C ASP A 174 17.47 -27.80 26.07
N ASP A 175 16.69 -27.65 24.98
CA ASP A 175 16.05 -28.78 24.25
C ASP A 175 16.86 -29.29 23.04
N THR A 176 18.13 -28.88 22.92
CA THR A 176 19.05 -29.42 21.91
C THR A 176 20.38 -29.84 22.55
N LEU A 177 20.34 -30.95 23.29
CA LEU A 177 21.49 -31.80 23.58
C LEU A 177 21.14 -33.26 23.26
#